data_AF-A0A2V5QMM8-F1
#
_entry.id   AF-A0A2V5QMM8-F1
#
_cell.length_a   1.000
_cell.length_b   1.000
_cell.length_c   1.000
_cell.angle_alpha   90.00
_cell.angle_beta   90.00
_cell.angle_gamma   90.00
#
_symmetry.space_group_name_H-M   'P 1'
#
loop_
_entity.id
_entity.type
_entity.pdbx_description
1 polymer ?
#
loop_
_entity_poly.entity_id
_entity_poly.type
_entity_poly.pdbx_seq_one_letter_code
_entity_poly.pdbx_strand_id
1 'polypeptide(L)'
;MLVGSCSFNRGFRFYGEYEAEQSRYRIQLISQGYVKPGDDLAESAFALVQVCPAEQSSGKAFRIRLTAAPGQWNKVDSDDLAIFSTEWNWRTSQGWLKEALSQAGYRDIAEEELKGSVRVIGSSLAGPKGVILKGQTKSLIVRRADIVYGYKVMKDRPPREWIGSSELPSCSTY
;
A
#
# COMPACT_ATOMS: atom_id res chain seq x y z
N MET A 1 5.86 -44.84 2.32
CA MET A 1 6.53 -43.56 2.65
C MET A 1 5.63 -42.44 2.19
N LEU A 2 4.92 -41.80 3.12
CA LEU A 2 4.11 -40.62 2.84
C LEU A 2 5.05 -39.46 2.53
N VAL A 3 5.07 -39.01 1.27
CA VAL A 3 5.73 -37.76 0.88
C VAL A 3 4.87 -36.64 1.48
N GLY A 4 5.24 -36.20 2.68
CA GLY A 4 4.61 -35.05 3.32
C GLY A 4 4.84 -33.82 2.46
N SER A 5 3.83 -33.44 1.68
CA SER A 5 3.78 -32.14 1.01
C SER A 5 3.86 -31.06 2.08
N CYS A 6 5.07 -30.53 2.26
CA CYS A 6 5.34 -29.41 3.13
C CYS A 6 4.78 -28.13 2.49
N SER A 7 3.46 -27.95 2.62
CA SER A 7 2.77 -26.76 2.12
C SER A 7 2.92 -25.64 3.16
N PHE A 8 3.98 -24.85 3.03
CA PHE A 8 4.24 -23.71 3.92
C PHE A 8 3.70 -22.41 3.32
N ASN A 9 3.22 -21.51 4.19
CA ASN A 9 2.82 -20.16 3.78
C ASN A 9 4.01 -19.44 3.14
N ARG A 10 3.78 -18.81 2.00
CA ARG A 10 4.81 -18.07 1.27
C ARG A 10 4.73 -16.60 1.68
N GLY A 11 5.71 -16.16 2.48
CA GLY A 11 5.85 -14.76 2.83
C GLY A 11 6.32 -13.91 1.64
N PHE A 12 5.86 -12.67 1.60
CA PHE A 12 6.28 -11.69 0.61
C PHE A 12 6.55 -10.35 1.27
N ARG A 13 7.39 -9.55 0.60
CA ARG A 13 7.53 -8.13 0.84
C ARG A 13 7.55 -7.40 -0.50
N PHE A 14 6.86 -6.27 -0.60
CA PHE A 14 6.76 -5.47 -1.80
C PHE A 14 7.18 -4.04 -1.52
N TYR A 15 7.90 -3.43 -2.46
CA TYR A 15 8.29 -2.04 -2.46
C TYR A 15 7.76 -1.38 -3.73
N GLY A 16 6.95 -0.33 -3.57
CA GLY A 16 6.38 0.41 -4.67
C GLY A 16 6.68 1.90 -4.57
N GLU A 17 7.03 2.53 -5.68
CA GLU A 17 7.03 3.98 -5.83
C GLU A 17 6.28 4.37 -7.11
N TYR A 18 5.26 5.20 -6.94
CA TYR A 18 4.38 5.66 -8.00
C TYR A 18 4.27 7.18 -7.98
N GLU A 19 4.05 7.79 -9.12
CA GLU A 19 3.93 9.23 -9.25
C GLU A 19 2.66 9.61 -10.00
N ALA A 20 1.92 10.54 -9.39
CA ALA A 20 0.78 11.25 -9.94
C ALA A 20 1.28 12.62 -10.38
N GLU A 21 1.66 12.75 -11.66
CA GLU A 21 2.29 13.96 -12.18
C GLU A 21 1.33 15.15 -12.18
N GLN A 22 0.05 14.94 -12.56
CA GLN A 22 -0.93 16.02 -12.65
C GLN A 22 -1.30 16.54 -11.25
N SER A 23 -1.47 15.61 -10.31
CA SER A 23 -1.83 15.90 -8.92
C SER A 23 -0.60 16.20 -8.03
N ARG A 24 0.61 16.14 -8.59
CA ARG A 24 1.88 16.52 -7.96
C ARG A 24 2.14 15.81 -6.62
N TYR A 25 1.99 14.49 -6.60
CA TYR A 25 2.40 13.67 -5.46
C TYR A 25 3.03 12.35 -5.89
N ARG A 26 3.84 11.80 -4.99
CA ARG A 26 4.40 10.46 -5.09
C ARG A 26 3.85 9.58 -3.98
N ILE A 27 3.60 8.32 -4.29
CA ILE A 27 3.23 7.29 -3.33
C ILE A 27 4.43 6.38 -3.18
N GLN A 28 4.99 6.33 -1.98
CA GLN A 28 5.98 5.34 -1.58
C GLN A 28 5.29 4.34 -0.67
N LEU A 29 5.44 3.04 -0.93
CA LEU A 29 4.82 2.03 -0.10
C LEU A 29 5.68 0.80 0.08
N ILE A 30 5.54 0.20 1.26
CA ILE A 30 6.05 -1.11 1.59
C ILE A 30 4.86 -1.93 2.02
N SER A 31 4.72 -3.15 1.50
CA SER A 31 3.79 -4.12 2.05
C SER A 31 4.45 -5.44 2.38
N GLN A 32 3.90 -6.13 3.36
CA GLN A 32 4.35 -7.43 3.81
C GLN A 32 3.15 -8.29 4.17
N GLY A 33 3.23 -9.57 3.83
CA GLY A 33 2.20 -10.52 4.22
C GLY A 33 2.59 -11.93 3.84
N TYR A 34 1.59 -12.80 3.74
CA TYR A 34 1.80 -14.16 3.28
C TYR A 34 0.61 -14.68 2.48
N VAL A 35 0.92 -15.60 1.57
CA VAL A 35 -0.06 -16.35 0.78
C VAL A 35 -0.11 -17.77 1.32
N LYS A 36 -1.30 -18.28 1.66
CA LYS A 36 -1.44 -19.68 2.09
C LYS A 36 -1.22 -20.61 0.89
N PRO A 37 -0.82 -21.88 1.12
CA PRO A 37 -0.76 -22.84 0.04
C PRO A 37 -2.12 -23.02 -0.64
N GLY A 38 -2.13 -23.05 -1.97
CA GLY A 38 -3.36 -23.13 -2.76
C GLY A 38 -3.97 -21.77 -3.12
N ASP A 39 -3.62 -20.70 -2.40
CA ASP A 39 -4.14 -19.37 -2.67
C ASP A 39 -3.27 -18.61 -3.70
N ASP A 40 -3.93 -17.72 -4.43
CA ASP A 40 -3.28 -16.80 -5.37
C ASP A 40 -2.97 -15.44 -4.75
N LEU A 41 -3.79 -15.00 -3.79
CA LEU A 41 -3.70 -13.70 -3.14
C LEU A 41 -3.51 -13.86 -1.63
N ALA A 42 -2.94 -12.83 -1.00
CA ALA A 42 -2.80 -12.79 0.44
C ALA A 42 -4.13 -12.38 1.12
N GLU A 43 -4.57 -13.16 2.10
CA GLU A 43 -5.68 -12.78 2.99
C GLU A 43 -5.20 -11.97 4.21
N SER A 44 -3.90 -11.99 4.49
CA SER A 44 -3.30 -11.32 5.64
C SER A 44 -2.06 -10.58 5.20
N ALA A 45 -2.14 -9.25 5.28
CA ALA A 45 -1.09 -8.36 4.86
C ALA A 45 -1.17 -7.04 5.61
N PHE A 46 -0.03 -6.36 5.65
CA PHE A 46 0.10 -5.01 6.16
C PHE A 46 0.82 -4.17 5.10
N ALA A 47 0.40 -2.92 4.95
CA ALA A 47 1.09 -1.96 4.13
C ALA A 47 1.31 -0.66 4.92
N LEU A 48 2.52 -0.13 4.83
CA LEU A 48 2.84 1.24 5.20
C LEU A 48 2.97 2.03 3.91
N VAL A 49 2.22 3.11 3.79
CA VAL A 49 2.17 3.98 2.61
C VAL A 49 2.49 5.39 3.07
N GLN A 50 3.34 6.09 2.33
CA GLN A 50 3.66 7.49 2.51
C GLN A 50 3.34 8.23 1.22
N VAL A 51 2.50 9.26 1.33
CA VAL A 51 2.27 10.21 0.26
C VAL A 51 3.25 11.36 0.45
N CYS A 52 4.02 11.64 -0.59
CA CYS A 52 5.03 12.69 -0.62
C CYS A 52 4.63 13.78 -1.63
N PRO A 53 4.81 15.07 -1.30
CA PRO A 53 4.68 16.11 -2.31
C PRO A 53 5.73 15.93 -3.41
N ALA A 54 5.32 16.16 -4.66
CA ALA A 54 6.24 16.38 -5.77
C ALA A 54 6.58 17.88 -5.88
N GLU A 55 7.45 18.24 -6.81
CA GLU A 55 7.80 19.64 -7.08
C GLU A 55 6.54 20.50 -7.26
N GLN A 56 6.57 21.71 -6.70
CA GLN A 56 5.49 22.69 -6.80
C GLN A 56 4.12 22.20 -6.27
N SER A 57 4.13 21.18 -5.41
CA SER A 57 2.95 20.77 -4.64
C SER A 57 2.86 21.58 -3.35
N SER A 58 1.65 21.95 -2.96
CA SER A 58 1.38 22.57 -1.65
C SER A 58 1.04 21.53 -0.57
N GLY A 59 0.96 20.26 -0.95
CA GLY A 59 0.65 19.16 -0.03
C GLY A 59 1.78 18.90 0.97
N LYS A 60 1.39 18.46 2.16
CA LYS A 60 2.31 17.95 3.18
C LYS A 60 2.40 16.44 3.08
N ALA A 61 3.58 15.91 3.37
CA ALA A 61 3.73 14.47 3.47
C ALA A 61 2.86 13.90 4.59
N PHE A 62 2.25 12.74 4.35
CA PHE A 62 1.51 12.00 5.37
C PHE A 62 1.63 10.50 5.14
N ARG A 63 1.46 9.74 6.21
CA ARG A 63 1.51 8.28 6.21
C ARG A 63 0.16 7.68 6.51
N ILE A 64 -0.11 6.56 5.85
CA ILE A 64 -1.29 5.75 6.09
C ILE A 64 -0.84 4.30 6.27
N ARG A 65 -1.58 3.56 7.07
CA ARG A 65 -1.37 2.14 7.33
C ARG A 65 -2.58 1.39 6.82
N LEU A 66 -2.36 0.32 6.07
CA LEU A 66 -3.42 -0.58 5.65
C LEU A 66 -3.22 -1.97 6.23
N THR A 67 -4.31 -2.59 6.65
CA THR A 67 -4.31 -3.96 7.19
C THR A 67 -5.38 -4.78 6.49
N ALA A 68 -4.98 -5.94 5.95
CA ALA A 68 -5.87 -7.00 5.48
C ALA A 68 -5.90 -8.14 6.52
N ALA A 69 -7.10 -8.63 6.80
CA ALA A 69 -7.33 -9.77 7.68
C ALA A 69 -8.43 -10.68 7.12
N PRO A 70 -8.37 -12.00 7.36
CA PRO A 70 -9.33 -12.94 6.80
C PRO A 70 -10.77 -12.63 7.26
N GLY A 71 -11.72 -12.61 6.32
CA GLY A 71 -13.13 -12.38 6.59
C GLY A 71 -13.48 -10.95 7.04
N GLN A 72 -12.56 -9.99 6.92
CA GLN A 72 -12.78 -8.59 7.26
C GLN A 72 -12.51 -7.70 6.05
N TRP A 73 -13.19 -6.55 5.99
CA TRP A 73 -12.77 -5.48 5.10
C TRP A 73 -11.39 -4.98 5.49
N ASN A 74 -10.60 -4.58 4.49
CA ASN A 74 -9.32 -3.94 4.75
C ASN A 74 -9.56 -2.68 5.58
N LYS A 75 -8.65 -2.39 6.50
CA LYS A 75 -8.69 -1.20 7.34
C LYS A 75 -7.61 -0.23 6.94
N VAL A 76 -7.89 1.06 7.06
CA VAL A 76 -6.93 2.15 6.86
C VAL A 76 -6.91 3.06 8.08
N ASP A 77 -5.72 3.49 8.50
CA ASP A 77 -5.52 4.48 9.57
C ASP A 77 -4.36 5.43 9.24
N SER A 78 -4.36 6.62 9.87
CA SER A 78 -3.32 7.63 9.72
C SER A 78 -3.21 8.49 10.96
N ASP A 79 -2.06 8.42 11.65
CA ASP A 79 -1.80 9.28 12.82
C ASP A 79 -1.59 10.73 12.38
N ASP A 80 -0.91 10.95 11.25
CA ASP A 80 -0.60 12.28 10.70
C ASP A 80 -1.87 13.10 10.39
N LEU A 81 -2.97 12.40 10.10
CA LEU A 81 -4.28 12.99 9.79
C LEU A 81 -5.31 12.83 10.91
N ALA A 82 -4.93 12.23 12.05
CA ALA A 82 -5.82 11.89 13.15
C ALA A 82 -7.04 11.02 12.72
N ILE A 83 -6.83 10.11 11.76
CA ILE A 83 -7.84 9.19 11.26
C ILE A 83 -7.64 7.81 11.88
N PHE A 84 -8.60 7.39 12.69
CA PHE A 84 -8.55 6.11 13.39
C PHE A 84 -9.38 5.05 12.68
N SER A 85 -8.70 4.11 12.02
CA SER A 85 -9.24 2.82 11.55
C SER A 85 -10.62 2.89 10.88
N THR A 86 -10.65 3.20 9.59
CA THR A 86 -11.86 3.14 8.74
C THR A 86 -11.77 2.01 7.72
N GLU A 87 -12.90 1.62 7.12
CA GLU A 87 -12.91 0.61 6.07
C GLU A 87 -12.31 1.13 4.76
N TRP A 88 -11.44 0.32 4.15
CA TRP A 88 -10.90 0.50 2.81
C TRP A 88 -11.51 -0.53 1.87
N ASN A 89 -12.51 -0.12 1.09
CA ASN A 89 -13.14 -0.96 0.08
C ASN A 89 -13.50 -0.15 -1.17
N TRP A 90 -14.10 -0.78 -2.18
CA TRP A 90 -14.42 -0.15 -3.46
C TRP A 90 -15.41 1.02 -3.36
N ARG A 91 -16.20 1.12 -2.28
CA ARG A 91 -17.14 2.23 -2.04
C ARG A 91 -16.48 3.40 -1.30
N THR A 92 -15.59 3.10 -0.36
CA THR A 92 -15.07 4.10 0.58
C THR A 92 -13.71 4.65 0.19
N SER A 93 -12.85 3.84 -0.44
CA SER A 93 -11.42 4.14 -0.62
C SER A 93 -11.15 5.41 -1.42
N GLN A 94 -11.89 5.67 -2.50
CA GLN A 94 -11.70 6.87 -3.32
C GLN A 94 -12.07 8.15 -2.58
N GLY A 95 -13.21 8.17 -1.89
CA GLY A 95 -13.64 9.30 -1.07
C GLY A 95 -12.68 9.53 0.09
N TRP A 96 -12.27 8.46 0.75
CA TRP A 96 -11.29 8.50 1.84
C TRP A 96 -9.96 9.11 1.39
N LEU A 97 -9.39 8.63 0.28
CA LEU A 97 -8.10 9.12 -0.19
C LEU A 97 -8.19 10.57 -0.66
N LYS A 98 -9.30 10.97 -1.28
CA LYS A 98 -9.55 12.35 -1.67
C LYS A 98 -9.56 13.28 -0.46
N GLU A 99 -10.25 12.90 0.61
CA GLU A 99 -10.30 13.67 1.85
C GLU A 99 -8.92 13.76 2.50
N ALA A 100 -8.19 12.64 2.60
CA ALA A 100 -6.85 12.61 3.15
C ALA A 100 -5.88 13.52 2.39
N LEU A 101 -5.91 13.48 1.05
CA LEU A 101 -5.13 14.38 0.19
C LEU A 101 -5.52 15.84 0.41
N SER A 102 -6.83 16.13 0.50
CA SER A 102 -7.31 17.50 0.74
C SER A 102 -6.88 18.04 2.11
N GLN A 103 -7.01 17.23 3.17
CA GLN A 103 -6.57 17.56 4.53
C GLN A 103 -5.07 17.81 4.60
N ALA A 104 -4.28 17.05 3.84
CA ALA A 104 -2.84 17.25 3.69
C ALA A 104 -2.49 18.46 2.80
N GLY A 105 -3.46 19.15 2.20
CA GLY A 105 -3.26 20.37 1.44
C GLY A 105 -3.01 20.17 -0.06
N TYR A 106 -3.13 18.94 -0.57
CA TYR A 106 -3.07 18.72 -2.01
C TYR A 106 -4.32 19.27 -2.70
N ARG A 107 -4.13 19.86 -3.89
CA ARG A 107 -5.19 20.52 -4.68
C ARG A 107 -5.21 19.95 -6.09
N ASP A 108 -6.32 20.19 -6.80
CA ASP A 108 -6.48 19.86 -8.22
C ASP A 108 -6.19 18.39 -8.55
N ILE A 109 -6.64 17.49 -7.68
CA ILE A 109 -6.42 16.04 -7.84
C ILE A 109 -7.14 15.52 -9.08
N ALA A 110 -6.37 15.03 -10.04
CA ALA A 110 -6.91 14.39 -11.24
C ALA A 110 -7.64 13.08 -10.85
N GLU A 111 -8.88 12.92 -11.32
CA GLU A 111 -9.73 11.80 -10.93
C GLU A 111 -9.13 10.42 -11.30
N GLU A 112 -8.49 10.33 -12.47
CA GLU A 112 -7.87 9.08 -12.94
C GLU A 112 -6.61 8.73 -12.13
N GLU A 113 -5.85 9.74 -11.68
CA GLU A 113 -4.72 9.54 -10.78
C GLU A 113 -5.21 9.13 -9.39
N LEU A 114 -6.30 9.72 -8.89
CA LEU A 114 -6.92 9.30 -7.64
C LEU A 114 -7.37 7.83 -7.68
N LYS A 115 -8.07 7.42 -8.75
CA LYS A 115 -8.46 6.01 -8.97
C LYS A 115 -7.24 5.10 -9.06
N GLY A 116 -6.21 5.53 -9.78
CA GLY A 116 -4.93 4.82 -9.88
C GLY A 116 -4.27 4.61 -8.52
N SER A 117 -4.25 5.67 -7.71
CA SER A 117 -3.68 5.70 -6.37
C SER A 117 -4.40 4.75 -5.42
N VAL A 118 -5.74 4.79 -5.41
CA VAL A 118 -6.55 3.81 -4.68
C VAL A 118 -6.21 2.38 -5.09
N ARG A 119 -6.08 2.13 -6.40
CA ARG A 119 -5.78 0.81 -6.93
C ARG A 119 -4.40 0.33 -6.48
N VAL A 120 -3.33 1.12 -6.64
CA VAL A 120 -1.98 0.69 -6.25
C VAL A 120 -1.87 0.48 -4.72
N ILE A 121 -2.52 1.32 -3.93
CA ILE A 121 -2.55 1.20 -2.47
C ILE A 121 -3.29 -0.07 -2.05
N GLY A 122 -4.51 -0.30 -2.58
CA GLY A 122 -5.29 -1.49 -2.25
C GLY A 122 -4.62 -2.78 -2.71
N SER A 123 -4.10 -2.80 -3.94
CA SER A 123 -3.36 -3.92 -4.52
C SER A 123 -2.12 -4.31 -3.73
N SER A 124 -1.51 -3.38 -2.98
CA SER A 124 -0.34 -3.69 -2.15
C SER A 124 -0.60 -4.78 -1.10
N LEU A 125 -1.86 -4.95 -0.68
CA LEU A 125 -2.25 -5.97 0.31
C LEU A 125 -2.48 -7.35 -0.31
N ALA A 126 -2.67 -7.44 -1.63
CA ALA A 126 -3.09 -8.68 -2.29
C ALA A 126 -1.92 -9.67 -2.52
N GLY A 127 -0.68 -9.27 -2.22
CA GLY A 127 0.50 -10.10 -2.41
C GLY A 127 1.06 -10.08 -3.83
N PRO A 128 2.09 -10.91 -4.12
CA PRO A 128 2.93 -10.79 -5.31
C PRO A 128 2.21 -10.80 -6.66
N LYS A 129 1.06 -11.47 -6.74
CA LYS A 129 0.25 -11.53 -7.97
C LYS A 129 -0.74 -10.37 -8.10
N GLY A 130 -1.02 -9.66 -7.00
CA GLY A 130 -2.02 -8.60 -6.95
C GLY A 130 -1.44 -7.18 -6.99
N VAL A 131 -0.14 -7.01 -6.71
CA VAL A 131 0.53 -5.70 -6.79
C VAL A 131 0.58 -5.17 -8.23
N ILE A 132 0.59 -3.85 -8.38
CA ILE A 132 0.60 -3.20 -9.69
C ILE A 132 2.04 -2.96 -10.17
N LEU A 133 2.35 -3.46 -11.35
CA LEU A 133 3.66 -3.34 -11.99
C LEU A 133 3.61 -2.35 -13.17
N LYS A 134 4.78 -2.04 -13.72
CA LYS A 134 4.92 -1.21 -14.92
C LYS A 134 4.06 -1.78 -16.06
N GLY A 135 3.28 -0.92 -16.72
CA GLY A 135 2.37 -1.29 -17.80
C GLY A 135 0.97 -1.73 -17.35
N GLN A 136 0.72 -1.93 -16.06
CA GLN A 136 -0.61 -2.29 -15.51
C GLN A 136 -1.43 -1.09 -15.02
N THR A 137 -0.84 0.10 -15.06
CA THR A 137 -1.48 1.38 -14.81
C THR A 137 -1.08 2.37 -15.91
N LYS A 138 -2.04 3.23 -16.28
CA LYS A 138 -1.83 4.33 -17.23
C LYS A 138 -1.94 5.71 -16.57
N SER A 139 -2.52 5.76 -15.36
CA SER A 139 -2.73 7.02 -14.64
C SER A 139 -1.60 7.37 -13.68
N LEU A 140 -0.72 6.43 -13.34
CA LEU A 140 0.45 6.71 -12.50
C LEU A 140 1.72 6.26 -13.22
N ILE A 141 2.78 7.06 -13.08
CA ILE A 141 4.12 6.62 -13.46
C ILE A 141 4.63 5.65 -12.40
N VAL A 142 5.07 4.47 -12.83
CA VAL A 142 5.75 3.50 -11.94
C VAL A 142 7.23 3.84 -11.90
N ARG A 143 7.71 4.38 -10.79
CA ARG A 143 9.13 4.67 -10.54
C ARG A 143 9.87 3.43 -10.03
N ARG A 144 9.20 2.63 -9.19
CA ARG A 144 9.75 1.40 -8.61
C ARG A 144 8.65 0.38 -8.33
N ALA A 145 8.94 -0.90 -8.56
CA ALA A 145 8.05 -2.00 -8.18
C ALA A 145 8.86 -3.30 -8.01
N ASP A 146 9.26 -3.60 -6.77
CA ASP A 146 10.10 -4.76 -6.43
C ASP A 146 9.38 -5.70 -5.48
N ILE A 147 9.41 -7.00 -5.78
CA ILE A 147 8.86 -8.05 -4.91
C ILE A 147 9.98 -8.94 -4.41
N VAL A 148 10.02 -9.15 -3.09
CA VAL A 148 10.90 -10.11 -2.43
C VAL A 148 10.06 -11.29 -1.96
N TYR A 149 10.41 -12.48 -2.45
CA TYR A 149 9.77 -13.74 -2.08
C TYR A 149 10.53 -14.43 -0.94
N GLY A 150 9.84 -15.35 -0.24
CA GLY A 150 10.47 -16.16 0.80
C GLY A 150 10.76 -15.38 2.08
N TYR A 151 10.11 -14.23 2.26
CA TYR A 151 10.26 -13.40 3.45
C TYR A 151 9.75 -14.14 4.69
N LYS A 152 10.50 -14.09 5.81
CA LYS A 152 10.08 -14.76 7.03
C LYS A 152 8.83 -14.09 7.59
N VAL A 153 7.75 -14.84 7.68
CA VAL A 153 6.46 -14.33 8.16
C VAL A 153 6.47 -14.26 9.68
N MET A 154 6.39 -13.06 10.25
CA MET A 154 6.31 -12.81 11.69
C MET A 154 4.88 -12.94 12.22
N LYS A 155 4.28 -14.13 12.07
CA LYS A 155 2.88 -14.39 12.42
C LYS A 155 2.56 -14.20 13.91
N ASP A 156 3.60 -14.25 14.75
CA ASP A 156 3.58 -14.07 16.19
C ASP A 156 3.46 -12.59 16.62
N ARG A 157 3.63 -11.64 15.69
CA ARG A 157 3.56 -10.20 15.97
C ARG A 157 2.37 -9.54 15.28
N PRO A 158 1.82 -8.46 15.86
CA PRO A 158 0.81 -7.64 15.19
C PRO A 158 1.31 -7.15 13.82
N PRO A 159 0.45 -7.13 12.78
CA PRO A 159 0.86 -6.71 11.44
C PRO A 159 1.50 -5.32 11.38
N ARG A 160 1.09 -4.41 12.27
CA ARG A 160 1.67 -3.05 12.40
C ARG A 160 3.16 -3.04 12.79
N GLU A 161 3.67 -4.12 13.36
CA GLU A 161 5.08 -4.26 13.74
C GLU A 161 5.92 -4.95 12.65
N TRP A 162 5.31 -5.37 11.54
CA TRP A 162 6.00 -6.07 10.46
C TRP A 162 6.86 -5.14 9.60
N ILE A 163 6.55 -3.85 9.62
CA ILE A 163 7.27 -2.81 8.88
C ILE A 163 7.59 -1.69 9.87
N GLY A 164 8.86 -1.42 10.09
CA GLY A 164 9.31 -0.30 10.90
C GLY A 164 8.98 1.03 10.24
N SER A 165 8.60 2.04 11.02
CA SER A 165 8.26 3.38 10.52
C SER A 165 9.41 4.08 9.78
N SER A 166 10.66 3.70 10.08
CA SER A 166 11.87 4.21 9.43
C SER A 166 12.22 3.51 8.11
N GLU A 167 11.52 2.44 7.75
CA GLU A 167 11.83 1.67 6.54
C GLU A 167 11.36 2.35 5.26
N LEU A 168 10.38 3.26 5.35
CA LEU A 168 10.08 4.18 4.26
C LEU A 168 11.05 5.38 4.34
N PRO A 169 11.75 5.69 3.24
CA PRO A 169 12.57 6.90 3.20
C PRO A 169 11.70 8.12 3.46
N SER A 170 12.26 9.15 4.10
CA SER A 170 11.54 10.42 4.24
C SER A 170 11.30 11.02 2.86
N CYS A 171 10.23 11.81 2.71
CA CYS A 171 9.97 12.52 1.46
C CYS A 171 11.11 13.50 1.19
N SER A 172 12.01 13.15 0.27
CA SER A 172 13.04 14.06 -0.22
C SER A 172 12.37 15.17 -1.00
N THR A 173 12.51 16.40 -0.51
CA THR A 173 12.29 17.63 -1.28
C THR A 173 13.51 17.78 -2.18
N TYR A 174 13.35 17.51 -3.47
CA TYR A 174 14.28 18.02 -4.48
C TYR A 174 13.77 19.39 -4.92
#